data_AF-A0A401FRA4-F1
#
_entry.id   AF-A0A401FRA4-F1
#
_cell.length_a   1.000
_cell.length_b   1.000
_cell.length_c   1.000
_cell.angle_alpha   90.00
_cell.angle_beta   90.00
_cell.angle_gamma   90.00
#
_symmetry.space_group_name_H-M   'P 1'
#
loop_
_entity.id
_entity.type
_entity.pdbx_description
1 polymer ?
#
loop_
_entity_poly.entity_id
_entity_poly.type
_entity_poly.pdbx_seq_one_letter_code
_entity_poly.pdbx_strand_id
1 'polypeptide(L)'
;MAEEKVVVIGDFIEPKATEDFDLSSTLRLRARSINLEKLWASKDRSAEFMGDIWSLFVDSEKEERIKTVLHSVCVELIENSVKYGRQEYDYLIVVDLCLKNDELLVYVVNKSDPCLLSELETAARLILDTKDNRKLFKQKMKEAKTAKKQGKKRSQLGFVRIMMQDVRLAWQIRMESEVAVVTTLARISLTKKDA
;
A
#
# COMPACT_ATOMS: atom_id res chain seq x y z
N MET A 1 -24.86 -21.02 -1.12
CA MET A 1 -23.53 -20.43 -0.88
C MET A 1 -23.48 -19.14 -1.68
N ALA A 2 -23.33 -17.98 -1.04
CA ALA A 2 -23.21 -16.73 -1.77
C ALA A 2 -21.86 -16.72 -2.49
N GLU A 3 -21.83 -16.39 -3.78
CA GLU A 3 -20.59 -16.20 -4.52
C GLU A 3 -19.78 -15.08 -3.85
N GLU A 4 -18.53 -15.40 -3.54
CA GLU A 4 -17.60 -14.44 -2.97
C GLU A 4 -17.26 -13.40 -4.05
N LYS A 5 -17.75 -12.17 -3.89
CA LYS A 5 -17.53 -11.11 -4.87
C LYS A 5 -16.09 -10.60 -4.74
N VAL A 6 -15.27 -10.91 -5.73
CA VAL A 6 -13.88 -10.45 -5.86
C VAL A 6 -13.79 -9.40 -6.97
N VAL A 7 -13.18 -8.26 -6.66
CA VAL A 7 -12.86 -7.20 -7.62
C VAL A 7 -11.34 -7.05 -7.68
N VAL A 8 -10.78 -7.13 -8.88
CA VAL A 8 -9.35 -6.93 -9.14
C VAL A 8 -9.16 -5.65 -9.96
N ILE A 9 -8.18 -4.84 -9.56
CA ILE A 9 -7.88 -3.55 -10.19
C ILE A 9 -6.37 -3.47 -10.45
N GLY A 10 -6.00 -3.25 -11.72
CA GLY A 10 -4.61 -3.27 -12.16
C GLY A 10 -4.04 -4.68 -12.31
N ASP A 11 -2.73 -4.77 -12.50
CA ASP A 11 -2.00 -6.03 -12.71
C ASP A 11 -1.70 -6.71 -11.37
N PHE A 12 -2.76 -7.07 -10.64
CA PHE A 12 -2.64 -7.73 -9.34
C PHE A 12 -2.05 -9.13 -9.50
N ILE A 13 -1.04 -9.43 -8.71
CA ILE A 13 -0.42 -10.76 -8.64
C ILE A 13 -0.91 -11.38 -7.34
N GLU A 14 -1.54 -12.55 -7.43
CA GLU A 14 -1.89 -13.30 -6.23
C GLU A 14 -0.60 -13.70 -5.48
N PRO A 15 -0.53 -13.51 -4.15
CA PRO A 15 0.51 -14.12 -3.35
C PRO A 15 0.26 -15.64 -3.36
N LYS A 16 0.76 -16.32 -4.40
CA LYS A 16 0.80 -17.78 -4.46
C LYS A 16 1.63 -18.27 -3.27
N ALA A 17 1.39 -19.53 -2.87
CA ALA A 17 2.12 -20.17 -1.77
C ALA A 17 3.62 -19.86 -1.85
N THR A 18 4.22 -19.61 -0.68
CA THR A 18 5.55 -19.02 -0.45
C THR A 18 6.73 -19.67 -1.18
N GLU A 19 6.52 -20.80 -1.84
CA GLU A 19 7.51 -21.56 -2.61
C GLU A 19 8.01 -20.81 -3.87
N ASP A 20 7.25 -19.80 -4.31
CA ASP A 20 7.52 -19.00 -5.52
C ASP A 20 8.38 -17.73 -5.26
N PHE A 21 8.79 -17.49 -4.01
CA PHE A 21 9.50 -16.28 -3.59
C PHE A 21 10.93 -16.60 -3.16
N ASP A 22 11.89 -15.81 -3.62
CA ASP A 22 13.31 -15.92 -3.24
C ASP A 22 13.52 -15.53 -1.77
N LEU A 23 12.72 -14.58 -1.29
CA LEU A 23 12.68 -14.12 0.09
C LEU A 23 11.27 -13.65 0.41
N SER A 24 10.76 -13.95 1.61
CA SER A 24 9.52 -13.34 2.10
C SER A 24 9.59 -13.01 3.58
N SER A 25 8.94 -11.93 3.98
CA SER A 25 8.77 -11.52 5.38
C SER A 25 7.37 -10.98 5.61
N THR A 26 6.78 -11.33 6.75
CA THR A 26 5.41 -10.94 7.11
C THR A 26 5.40 -10.20 8.44
N LEU A 27 4.84 -8.98 8.44
CA LEU A 27 4.51 -8.24 9.65
C LEU A 27 2.99 -8.29 9.86
N ARG A 28 2.55 -8.71 11.06
CA ARG A 28 1.12 -8.74 11.44
C ARG A 28 0.87 -7.79 12.59
N LEU A 29 0.02 -6.79 12.36
CA LEU A 29 -0.34 -5.78 13.34
C LEU A 29 -1.82 -5.94 13.70
N ARG A 30 -2.13 -6.13 14.97
CA ARG A 30 -3.53 -6.20 15.41
C ARG A 30 -4.14 -4.80 15.44
N ALA A 31 -5.14 -4.55 14.61
CA ALA A 31 -5.70 -3.21 14.38
C ALA A 31 -6.16 -2.51 15.68
N ARG A 32 -6.88 -3.23 16.55
CA ARG A 32 -7.33 -2.70 17.86
C ARG A 32 -6.20 -2.34 18.83
N SER A 33 -5.00 -2.87 18.61
CA SER A 33 -3.83 -2.62 19.47
C SER A 33 -2.96 -1.47 18.94
N ILE A 34 -3.28 -0.92 17.77
CA ILE A 34 -2.52 0.18 17.17
C ILE A 34 -2.95 1.49 17.81
N ASN A 35 -2.06 2.08 18.59
CA ASN A 35 -2.17 3.50 18.94
C ASN A 35 -1.72 4.33 17.72
N LEU A 36 -2.68 5.02 17.09
CA LEU A 36 -2.47 5.82 15.90
C LEU A 36 -1.39 6.90 16.05
N GLU A 37 -1.39 7.61 17.18
CA GLU A 37 -0.42 8.67 17.44
C GLU A 37 1.00 8.12 17.56
N LYS A 38 1.16 7.00 18.29
CA LYS A 38 2.46 6.31 18.41
C LYS A 38 2.93 5.75 17.07
N LEU A 39 2.03 5.10 16.33
CA LEU A 39 2.34 4.58 15.00
C LEU A 39 2.78 5.69 14.07
N TRP A 40 2.09 6.84 14.06
CA TRP A 40 2.50 7.97 13.23
C TRP A 40 3.83 8.59 13.67
N ALA A 41 4.10 8.63 14.98
CA ALA A 41 5.38 9.09 15.50
C ALA A 41 6.53 8.10 15.23
N SER A 42 6.23 6.81 15.03
CA SER A 42 7.21 5.75 14.82
C SER A 42 7.24 5.18 13.39
N LYS A 43 6.36 5.65 12.49
CA LYS A 43 6.18 5.08 11.15
C LYS A 43 7.48 5.08 10.35
N ASP A 44 8.27 6.14 10.51
CA ASP A 44 9.54 6.30 9.82
C ASP A 44 10.53 5.24 10.32
N ARG A 45 10.55 4.93 11.62
CA ARG A 45 11.41 3.86 12.19
C ARG A 45 11.00 2.47 11.72
N SER A 46 9.70 2.18 11.68
CA SER A 46 9.22 0.87 11.19
C SER A 46 9.54 0.70 9.71
N ALA A 47 9.38 1.76 8.92
CA ALA A 47 9.68 1.73 7.50
C ALA A 47 11.19 1.69 7.20
N GLU A 48 11.99 2.38 8.01
CA GLU A 48 13.46 2.34 8.00
C GLU A 48 13.95 0.93 8.30
N PHE A 49 13.42 0.27 9.34
CA PHE A 49 13.72 -1.13 9.63
C PHE A 49 13.44 -2.07 8.45
N MET A 50 12.29 -1.92 7.78
CA MET A 50 11.98 -2.72 6.59
C MET A 50 12.95 -2.41 5.45
N GLY A 51 13.30 -1.13 5.24
CA GLY A 51 14.31 -0.70 4.28
C GLY A 51 15.67 -1.33 4.53
N ASP A 52 16.16 -1.24 5.76
CA ASP A 52 17.48 -1.75 6.15
C ASP A 52 17.57 -3.26 5.96
N ILE A 53 16.60 -4.02 6.47
CA ILE A 53 16.61 -5.48 6.32
C ILE A 53 16.56 -5.89 4.85
N TRP A 54 15.65 -5.30 4.07
CA TRP A 54 15.46 -5.70 2.67
C TRP A 54 16.59 -5.25 1.75
N SER A 55 17.31 -4.19 2.13
CA SER A 55 18.49 -3.75 1.39
C SER A 55 19.64 -4.76 1.43
N LEU A 56 19.70 -5.63 2.44
CA LEU A 56 20.72 -6.69 2.54
C LEU A 56 20.58 -7.76 1.45
N PHE A 57 19.43 -7.83 0.80
CA PHE A 57 19.09 -8.86 -0.19
C PHE A 57 19.01 -8.31 -1.62
N VAL A 58 19.45 -7.06 -1.83
CA VAL A 58 19.56 -6.45 -3.15
C VAL A 58 21.01 -6.04 -3.42
N ASP A 59 21.37 -5.88 -4.69
CA ASP A 59 22.71 -5.41 -5.06
C ASP A 59 23.02 -4.06 -4.39
N SER A 60 24.28 -3.88 -3.96
CA SER A 60 24.73 -2.67 -3.24
C SER A 60 24.48 -1.37 -4.04
N GLU A 61 24.53 -1.42 -5.37
CA GLU A 61 24.23 -0.30 -6.25
C GLU A 61 22.77 0.17 -6.16
N LYS A 62 21.87 -0.71 -5.71
CA LYS A 62 20.42 -0.48 -5.60
C LYS A 62 19.99 -0.18 -4.15
N GLU A 63 20.84 -0.44 -3.17
CA GLU A 63 20.54 -0.36 -1.72
C GLU A 63 19.81 0.95 -1.35
N GLU A 64 20.42 2.11 -1.60
CA GLU A 64 19.86 3.40 -1.16
C GLU A 64 18.51 3.72 -1.81
N ARG A 65 18.37 3.36 -3.08
CA ARG A 65 17.10 3.50 -3.80
C ARG A 65 16.04 2.62 -3.16
N ILE A 66 16.35 1.34 -2.89
CA ILE A 66 15.39 0.41 -2.32
C ILE A 66 14.99 0.83 -0.91
N LYS A 67 15.94 1.26 -0.07
CA LYS A 67 15.63 1.84 1.25
C LYS A 67 14.64 2.99 1.13
N THR A 68 14.93 3.97 0.28
CA THR A 68 14.08 5.15 0.10
C THR A 68 12.68 4.79 -0.42
N VAL A 69 12.59 3.98 -1.48
CA VAL A 69 11.32 3.61 -2.10
C VAL A 69 10.50 2.73 -1.15
N LEU A 70 11.11 1.73 -0.53
CA LEU A 70 10.43 0.82 0.38
C LEU A 70 9.96 1.55 1.63
N HIS A 71 10.77 2.46 2.17
CA HIS A 71 10.36 3.32 3.27
C HIS A 71 9.09 4.10 2.90
N SER A 72 9.11 4.79 1.76
CA SER A 72 7.95 5.56 1.28
C SER A 72 6.71 4.68 1.05
N VAL A 73 6.87 3.47 0.50
CA VAL A 73 5.76 2.54 0.26
C VAL A 73 5.18 2.04 1.57
N CYS A 74 6.02 1.55 2.48
CA CYS A 74 5.58 1.01 3.77
C CYS A 74 4.87 2.07 4.62
N VAL A 75 5.43 3.27 4.73
CA VAL A 75 4.79 4.38 5.47
C VAL A 75 3.38 4.63 4.95
N GLU A 76 3.24 4.84 3.64
CA GLU A 76 1.96 5.24 3.04
C GLU A 76 0.91 4.11 3.08
N LEU A 77 1.32 2.86 2.83
CA LEU A 77 0.39 1.73 2.85
C LEU A 77 -0.06 1.35 4.26
N ILE A 78 0.84 1.42 5.25
CA ILE A 78 0.48 1.20 6.67
C ILE A 78 -0.46 2.32 7.14
N GLU A 79 -0.15 3.59 6.83
CA GLU A 79 -1.03 4.71 7.17
C GLU A 79 -2.42 4.55 6.56
N ASN A 80 -2.50 4.17 5.29
CA ASN A 80 -3.79 3.94 4.62
C ASN A 80 -4.57 2.80 5.29
N SER A 81 -3.89 1.71 5.64
CA SER A 81 -4.54 0.55 6.26
C SER A 81 -5.20 0.89 7.59
N VAL A 82 -4.56 1.73 8.40
CA VAL A 82 -5.17 2.17 9.67
C VAL A 82 -6.23 3.25 9.44
N LYS A 83 -5.99 4.20 8.52
CA LYS A 83 -6.92 5.31 8.24
C LYS A 83 -8.24 4.85 7.63
N TYR A 84 -8.21 3.86 6.75
CA TYR A 84 -9.37 3.32 6.05
C TYR A 84 -9.88 2.01 6.67
N GLY A 85 -9.18 1.52 7.70
CA GLY A 85 -9.61 0.39 8.50
C GLY A 85 -10.57 0.81 9.61
N ARG A 86 -11.36 -0.15 10.10
CA ARG A 86 -12.24 0.04 11.27
C ARG A 86 -11.60 -0.57 12.51
N GLN A 87 -11.00 0.24 13.38
CA GLN A 87 -10.31 -0.22 14.59
C GLN A 87 -11.21 -0.99 15.57
N GLU A 88 -12.53 -0.78 15.48
CA GLU A 88 -13.55 -1.50 16.25
C GLU A 88 -13.59 -3.00 15.93
N TYR A 89 -13.15 -3.39 14.72
CA TYR A 89 -13.03 -4.79 14.35
C TYR A 89 -11.69 -5.38 14.78
N ASP A 90 -11.72 -6.58 15.36
CA ASP A 90 -10.53 -7.33 15.73
C ASP A 90 -9.94 -8.04 14.51
N TYR A 91 -9.24 -7.30 13.66
CA TYR A 91 -8.53 -7.85 12.51
C TYR A 91 -7.02 -7.56 12.56
N LEU A 92 -6.27 -8.30 11.75
CA LEU A 92 -4.85 -8.07 11.53
C LEU A 92 -4.66 -7.27 10.26
N ILE A 93 -3.91 -6.18 10.35
CA ILE A 93 -3.23 -5.60 9.20
C ILE A 93 -2.02 -6.49 8.92
N VAL A 94 -1.93 -7.01 7.70
CA VAL A 94 -0.82 -7.86 7.28
C VAL A 94 -0.02 -7.10 6.24
N VAL A 95 1.30 -7.03 6.45
CA VAL A 95 2.25 -6.45 5.50
C VAL A 95 3.21 -7.56 5.10
N ASP A 96 3.07 -8.06 3.88
CA ASP A 96 3.97 -9.07 3.32
C ASP A 96 4.90 -8.41 2.32
N LEU A 97 6.20 -8.65 2.48
CA LEU A 97 7.21 -8.27 1.50
C LEU A 97 7.76 -9.55 0.90
N CYS A 98 7.84 -9.60 -0.42
CA CYS A 98 8.32 -10.75 -1.17
C CYS A 98 9.28 -10.31 -2.28
N LEU A 99 10.41 -11.00 -2.42
CA LEU A 99 11.27 -10.90 -3.58
C LEU A 99 10.87 -11.96 -4.61
N LYS A 100 10.65 -11.54 -5.86
CA LYS A 100 10.38 -12.46 -6.98
C LYS A 100 10.84 -11.86 -8.30
N ASN A 101 11.66 -12.58 -9.07
CA ASN A 101 12.02 -12.21 -10.46
C ASN A 101 12.42 -10.72 -10.60
N ASP A 102 13.36 -10.26 -9.78
CA ASP A 102 13.82 -8.85 -9.73
C ASP A 102 12.74 -7.80 -9.41
N GLU A 103 11.63 -8.21 -8.79
CA GLU A 103 10.64 -7.31 -8.23
C GLU A 103 10.53 -7.51 -6.72
N LEU A 104 10.50 -6.40 -6.00
CA LEU A 104 10.06 -6.37 -4.62
C LEU A 104 8.55 -6.11 -4.60
N LEU A 105 7.80 -7.08 -4.11
CA LEU A 105 6.35 -7.07 -3.98
C LEU A 105 5.99 -6.75 -2.54
N VAL A 106 5.21 -5.69 -2.31
CA VAL A 106 4.71 -5.29 -0.99
C VAL A 106 3.19 -5.43 -1.00
N TYR A 107 2.69 -6.44 -0.29
CA TYR A 107 1.27 -6.64 -0.07
C TYR A 107 0.89 -6.03 1.27
N VAL A 108 -0.20 -5.27 1.29
CA VAL A 108 -0.82 -4.82 2.53
C VAL A 108 -2.29 -5.19 2.53
N VAL A 109 -2.67 -6.02 3.49
CA VAL A 109 -4.04 -6.50 3.69
C VAL A 109 -4.65 -5.79 4.87
N ASN A 110 -5.83 -5.19 4.67
CA ASN A 110 -6.63 -4.60 5.74
C ASN A 110 -8.12 -4.89 5.52
N LYS A 111 -8.90 -4.83 6.61
CA LYS A 111 -10.37 -4.86 6.53
C LYS A 111 -10.90 -3.44 6.49
N SER A 112 -11.86 -3.18 5.60
CA SER A 112 -12.50 -1.88 5.42
C SER A 112 -14.01 -2.00 5.41
N ASP A 113 -14.67 -0.86 5.60
CA ASP A 113 -16.12 -0.74 5.49
C ASP A 113 -16.54 -0.82 4.01
N PRO A 114 -17.49 -1.70 3.66
CA PRO A 114 -18.03 -1.79 2.31
C PRO A 114 -18.45 -0.46 1.68
N CYS A 115 -18.91 0.50 2.50
CA CYS A 115 -19.34 1.83 2.05
C CYS A 115 -18.18 2.68 1.48
N LEU A 116 -16.93 2.34 1.79
CA LEU A 116 -15.74 3.04 1.32
C LEU A 116 -15.18 2.46 0.01
N LEU A 117 -15.66 1.29 -0.41
CA LEU A 117 -15.10 0.60 -1.57
C LEU A 117 -15.29 1.36 -2.87
N SER A 118 -16.46 1.95 -3.10
CA SER A 118 -16.69 2.76 -4.31
C SER A 118 -15.72 3.95 -4.41
N GLU A 119 -15.40 4.59 -3.28
CA GLU A 119 -14.40 5.67 -3.22
C GLU A 119 -13.00 5.14 -3.54
N LEU A 120 -12.65 3.98 -2.98
CA LEU A 120 -11.35 3.31 -3.23
C LEU A 120 -11.21 2.87 -4.69
N GLU A 121 -12.22 2.22 -5.26
CA GLU A 121 -12.22 1.77 -6.66
C GLU A 121 -12.06 2.95 -7.61
N THR A 122 -12.81 4.03 -7.38
CA THR A 122 -12.71 5.26 -8.16
C THR A 122 -11.30 5.86 -8.04
N ALA A 123 -10.72 5.88 -6.84
CA ALA A 123 -9.36 6.35 -6.62
C ALA A 123 -8.34 5.50 -7.38
N ALA A 124 -8.41 4.18 -7.23
CA ALA A 124 -7.49 3.22 -7.82
C ALA A 124 -7.52 3.32 -9.35
N ARG A 125 -8.70 3.40 -9.96
CA ARG A 125 -8.84 3.58 -11.42
C ARG A 125 -8.27 4.92 -11.89
N LEU A 126 -8.60 6.02 -11.21
CA LEU A 126 -8.02 7.34 -11.51
C LEU A 126 -6.49 7.34 -11.45
N ILE A 127 -5.94 6.62 -10.48
CA ILE A 127 -4.50 6.47 -10.27
C ILE A 127 -3.87 5.67 -11.42
N LEU A 128 -4.49 4.57 -11.86
CA LEU A 128 -3.98 3.75 -12.96
C LEU A 128 -4.13 4.41 -14.33
N ASP A 129 -5.20 5.19 -14.55
CA ASP A 129 -5.49 5.83 -15.83
C ASP A 129 -4.67 7.11 -16.06
N THR A 130 -3.98 7.63 -15.03
CA THR A 130 -3.22 8.88 -15.15
C THR A 130 -1.92 8.65 -15.91
N LYS A 131 -1.66 9.52 -16.91
CA LYS A 131 -0.39 9.53 -17.65
C LYS A 131 0.66 10.47 -17.04
N ASP A 132 0.23 11.37 -16.15
CA ASP A 132 1.10 12.36 -15.51
C ASP A 132 0.86 12.39 -13.99
N ASN A 133 1.69 11.64 -13.27
CA ASN A 133 1.65 11.55 -11.81
C ASN A 133 1.90 12.90 -11.12
N ARG A 134 2.71 13.78 -11.71
CA ARG A 134 3.03 15.10 -11.14
C ARG A 134 1.83 16.04 -11.22
N LYS A 135 1.11 16.03 -12.34
CA LYS A 135 -0.14 16.80 -12.50
C LYS A 135 -1.22 16.29 -11.54
N LEU A 136 -1.41 14.97 -11.45
CA LEU A 136 -2.35 14.38 -10.50
C LEU A 136 -1.99 14.74 -9.05
N PHE A 137 -0.71 14.69 -8.68
CA PHE A 137 -0.24 15.09 -7.36
C PHE A 137 -0.58 16.54 -7.03
N LYS A 138 -0.29 17.48 -7.95
CA LYS A 138 -0.63 18.90 -7.78
C LYS A 138 -2.14 19.11 -7.60
N GLN A 139 -2.96 18.39 -8.37
CA GLN A 139 -4.41 18.44 -8.25
C GLN A 139 -4.88 17.92 -6.89
N LYS A 140 -4.47 16.72 -6.50
CA LYS A 140 -4.83 16.11 -5.20
C LYS A 140 -4.36 16.95 -4.01
N MET A 141 -3.23 17.65 -4.13
CA MET A 141 -2.75 18.59 -3.12
C MET A 141 -3.67 19.81 -2.97
N LYS A 142 -4.19 20.35 -4.08
CA LYS A 142 -5.17 21.45 -4.03
C LYS A 142 -6.48 20.97 -3.41
N GLU A 143 -6.99 19.80 -3.83
CA GLU A 143 -8.19 19.17 -3.26
C GLU A 143 -8.04 18.94 -1.76
N ALA A 144 -6.90 18.41 -1.30
CA ALA A 144 -6.61 18.17 0.11
C ALA A 144 -6.60 19.46 0.93
N LYS A 145 -6.04 20.56 0.40
CA LYS A 145 -6.05 21.86 1.06
C LYS A 145 -7.48 22.39 1.24
N THR A 146 -8.32 22.26 0.21
CA THR A 146 -9.73 22.65 0.26
C THR A 146 -10.52 21.77 1.24
N ALA A 147 -10.33 20.45 1.18
CA ALA A 147 -10.96 19.49 2.07
C ALA A 147 -10.61 19.77 3.55
N LYS A 148 -9.34 20.07 3.86
CA LYS A 148 -8.90 20.43 5.21
C LYS A 148 -9.60 21.68 5.73
N LYS A 149 -9.79 22.72 4.89
CA LYS A 149 -10.56 23.92 5.26
C LYS A 149 -12.03 23.61 5.56
N GLN A 150 -12.58 22.55 4.97
CA GLN A 150 -13.95 22.08 5.17
C GLN A 150 -14.07 20.97 6.24
N GLY A 151 -13.00 20.68 6.99
CA GLY A 151 -13.01 19.61 8.02
C GLY A 151 -12.99 18.18 7.48
N LYS A 152 -12.81 17.97 6.17
CA LYS A 152 -12.73 16.64 5.54
C LYS A 152 -11.30 16.08 5.62
N LYS A 153 -11.15 14.81 6.04
CA LYS A 153 -9.85 14.15 6.31
C LYS A 153 -9.27 13.30 5.17
N ARG A 154 -9.96 13.15 4.04
CA ARG A 154 -9.59 12.17 3.00
C ARG A 154 -8.84 12.84 1.86
N SER A 155 -7.54 12.58 1.79
CA SER A 155 -6.71 12.86 0.63
C SER A 155 -6.05 11.55 0.20
N GLN A 156 -6.34 11.10 -1.02
CA GLN A 156 -5.74 9.92 -1.65
C GLN A 156 -4.28 10.20 -2.09
N LEU A 157 -3.57 11.06 -1.35
CA LEU A 157 -2.24 11.56 -1.71
C LEU A 157 -1.16 10.50 -1.55
N GLY A 158 -1.35 9.54 -0.63
CA GLY A 158 -0.34 8.52 -0.35
C GLY A 158 -0.05 7.62 -1.56
N PHE A 159 -1.10 7.12 -2.22
CA PHE A 159 -0.92 6.32 -3.44
C PHE A 159 -0.27 7.11 -4.58
N VAL A 160 -0.60 8.40 -4.74
CA VAL A 160 0.05 9.24 -5.76
C VAL A 160 1.52 9.48 -5.42
N ARG A 161 1.88 9.65 -4.15
CA ARG A 161 3.29 9.74 -3.71
C ARG A 161 4.06 8.46 -4.01
N ILE A 162 3.46 7.30 -3.76
CA ILE A 162 4.06 6.00 -4.11
C ILE A 162 4.34 5.92 -5.62
N MET A 163 3.37 6.26 -6.47
CA MET A 163 3.57 6.21 -7.93
C MET A 163 4.60 7.20 -8.47
N MET A 164 4.93 8.26 -7.72
CA MET A 164 6.04 9.15 -8.10
C MET A 164 7.42 8.50 -7.95
N GLN A 165 7.50 7.32 -7.33
CA GLN A 165 8.72 6.54 -7.11
C GLN A 165 8.87 5.37 -8.11
N ASP A 166 8.21 5.44 -9.27
CA ASP A 166 8.17 4.37 -10.29
C ASP A 166 7.66 3.03 -9.75
N VAL A 167 6.73 3.07 -8.80
CA VAL A 167 6.07 1.90 -8.21
C VAL A 167 4.76 1.62 -8.91
N ARG A 168 4.52 0.36 -9.28
CA ARG A 168 3.23 -0.08 -9.84
C ARG A 168 2.31 -0.51 -8.72
N LEU A 169 1.07 -0.03 -8.72
CA LEU A 169 0.06 -0.38 -7.73
C LEU A 169 -1.01 -1.29 -8.35
N ALA A 170 -1.55 -2.20 -7.56
CA ALA A 170 -2.72 -2.99 -7.89
C ALA A 170 -3.53 -3.30 -6.63
N TRP A 171 -4.78 -3.69 -6.79
CA TRP A 171 -5.68 -4.00 -5.68
C TRP A 171 -6.50 -5.26 -5.94
N GLN A 172 -6.75 -6.00 -4.87
CA GLN A 172 -7.81 -6.98 -4.81
C GLN A 172 -8.76 -6.60 -3.66
N ILE A 173 -10.06 -6.62 -3.93
CA ILE A 173 -11.11 -6.37 -2.95
C ILE A 173 -11.99 -7.60 -2.90
N ARG A 174 -12.15 -8.19 -1.72
CA ARG A 174 -12.98 -9.37 -1.47
C ARG A 174 -14.03 -9.06 -0.43
N MET A 175 -15.28 -9.35 -0.75
CA MET A 175 -16.39 -9.17 0.18
C MET A 175 -16.52 -10.37 1.13
N GLU A 176 -16.37 -10.13 2.43
CA GLU A 176 -16.55 -11.13 3.50
C GLU A 176 -17.72 -10.72 4.41
N SER A 177 -18.93 -11.21 4.14
CA SER A 177 -20.16 -10.86 4.87
C SER A 177 -20.36 -9.34 5.03
N GLU A 178 -19.97 -8.76 6.18
CA GLU A 178 -20.18 -7.35 6.53
C GLU A 178 -18.93 -6.48 6.35
N VAL A 179 -17.80 -7.07 5.96
CA VAL A 179 -16.53 -6.37 5.80
C VAL A 179 -15.93 -6.64 4.43
N ALA A 180 -15.14 -5.69 3.95
CA ALA A 180 -14.35 -5.89 2.74
C ALA A 180 -12.89 -6.13 3.12
N VAL A 181 -12.29 -7.19 2.62
CA VAL A 181 -10.84 -7.40 2.68
C VAL A 181 -10.23 -6.72 1.47
N VAL A 182 -9.36 -5.75 1.73
CA VAL A 182 -8.63 -5.02 0.71
C VAL A 182 -7.17 -5.43 0.79
N THR A 183 -6.65 -5.93 -0.31
CA THR A 183 -5.23 -6.18 -0.51
C THR A 183 -4.70 -5.16 -1.49
N THR A 184 -3.78 -4.30 -1.04
CA THR A 184 -3.02 -3.39 -1.91
C THR A 184 -1.68 -4.03 -2.21
N LEU A 185 -1.32 -4.13 -3.49
CA LEU A 185 -0.02 -4.58 -3.96
C LEU A 185 0.76 -3.38 -4.51
N ALA A 186 1.97 -3.16 -4.00
CA ALA A 186 2.98 -2.29 -4.59
C ALA A 186 4.13 -3.12 -5.16
N ARG A 187 4.51 -2.86 -6.41
CA ARG A 187 5.59 -3.57 -7.11
C ARG A 187 6.71 -2.60 -7.43
N ILE A 188 7.88 -2.88 -6.88
CA ILE A 188 9.09 -2.09 -7.03
C ILE A 188 10.05 -2.89 -7.92
N SER A 189 10.31 -2.37 -9.12
CA SER A 189 11.29 -2.98 -10.03
C SER A 189 12.70 -2.79 -9.48
N LEU A 190 13.45 -3.88 -9.31
CA LEU A 190 14.88 -3.85 -8.97
C LEU A 190 15.74 -3.66 -10.21
N THR A 191 15.26 -4.03 -11.39
CA THR A 191 15.85 -3.60 -12.65
C THR A 191 15.42 -2.16 -12.92
N LYS A 192 16.32 -1.18 -12.77
CA LYS A 192 16.10 0.10 -13.46
C LYS A 192 16.60 -0.07 -14.90
N LYS A 193 15.82 0.43 -15.86
CA LYS A 193 16.41 0.94 -17.10
C LYS A 193 17.19 2.18 -16.68
N ASP A 194 18.50 2.13 -16.86
CA ASP A 194 19.29 3.34 -16.96
C ASP A 194 18.62 4.23 -18.01
N ALA A 195 18.27 5.44 -17.59
CA ALA A 195 17.85 6.52 -18.48
C ALA A 195 18.99 7.53 -18.53
#